data_AF-A0AAD4YXB5-F1
#
_entry.id   AF-A0AAD4YXB5-F1
#
_cell.length_a   1.000
_cell.length_b   1.000
_cell.length_c   1.000
_cell.angle_alpha   90.00
_cell.angle_beta   90.00
_cell.angle_gamma   90.00
#
_symmetry.space_group_name_H-M   'P 1'
#
loop_
_entity.id
_entity.type
_entity.pdbx_description
1 polymer ?
#
loop_
_entity_poly.entity_id
_entity_poly.type
_entity_poly.pdbx_seq_one_letter_code
_entity_poly.pdbx_strand_id
1 'polypeptide(L)'
;MQPNQIKRFIRYDTTKQVWAAIKQTYSDGADEAKIYDLHRRSFIMKQAGASVAKYYSELTKIFLELDQLSPSTMEHPKDIETRRKEVDRLRVYIFLTGLDNNFNQI
;
A
#
# COMPACT_ATOMS: atom_id res chain seq x y z
N MET A 1 1.85 18.50 -12.04
CA MET A 1 2.07 17.70 -10.83
C MET A 1 2.14 18.64 -9.63
N GLN A 2 1.18 18.57 -8.70
CA GLN A 2 1.25 19.38 -7.48
C GLN A 2 2.44 18.92 -6.61
N PRO A 3 3.21 19.84 -5.99
CA PRO A 3 4.42 19.49 -5.27
C PRO A 3 4.09 18.72 -3.98
N ASN A 4 4.56 17.47 -3.92
CA ASN A 4 4.91 16.70 -2.73
C ASN A 4 3.94 16.89 -1.53
N GLN A 5 2.82 16.17 -1.52
CA GLN A 5 1.78 16.20 -0.45
C GLN A 5 2.38 16.06 0.97
N ILE A 6 3.50 15.34 1.11
CA ILE A 6 4.26 15.23 2.36
C ILE A 6 4.74 16.59 2.88
N LYS A 7 5.21 17.49 1.99
CA LYS A 7 5.62 18.87 2.35
C LYS A 7 4.45 19.73 2.83
N ARG A 8 3.20 19.35 2.56
CA ARG A 8 2.03 20.02 3.12
C ARG A 8 1.78 19.58 4.56
N PHE A 9 2.06 18.32 4.88
CA PHE A 9 1.86 17.77 6.22
C PHE A 9 2.92 18.20 7.24
N ILE A 10 4.14 18.56 6.79
CA ILE A 10 5.23 19.04 7.69
C ILE A 10 4.89 20.36 8.42
N ARG A 11 3.84 21.07 7.98
CA ARG A 11 3.39 22.33 8.59
C ARG A 11 2.44 22.13 9.77
N TYR A 12 2.09 20.89 10.09
CA TYR A 12 1.20 20.55 11.19
C TYR A 12 1.99 20.09 12.41
N ASP A 13 1.72 20.70 13.56
CA ASP A 13 2.44 20.43 14.82
C ASP A 13 1.97 19.15 15.52
N THR A 14 0.84 18.58 15.10
CA THR A 14 0.24 17.40 15.74
C THR A 14 -0.22 16.36 14.74
N THR A 15 -0.13 15.09 15.15
CA THR A 15 -0.68 13.94 14.41
C THR A 15 -2.17 14.11 14.10
N LYS A 16 -2.93 14.74 15.01
CA LYS A 16 -4.37 15.02 14.81
C LYS A 16 -4.61 15.95 13.62
N GLN A 17 -3.81 17.01 13.47
CA GLN A 17 -3.91 17.93 12.34
C GLN A 17 -3.54 17.25 11.01
N VAL A 18 -2.52 16.38 11.02
CA VAL A 18 -2.16 15.57 9.85
C VAL A 18 -3.33 14.68 9.42
N TRP A 19 -3.94 13.94 10.35
CA TRP A 19 -5.10 13.09 10.05
C TRP A 19 -6.32 13.88 9.58
N ALA A 20 -6.59 15.06 10.16
CA ALA A 20 -7.67 15.93 9.71
C ALA A 20 -7.43 16.41 8.26
N ALA A 21 -6.20 16.79 7.93
CA ALA A 21 -5.83 17.23 6.59
C ALA A 21 -5.89 16.09 5.55
N ILE A 22 -5.51 14.87 5.92
CA ILE A 22 -5.66 13.67 5.07
C ILE A 22 -7.15 13.44 4.76
N LYS A 23 -8.01 13.43 5.79
CA LYS A 23 -9.46 13.27 5.61
C LYS A 23 -10.07 14.32 4.68
N GLN A 24 -9.60 15.57 4.77
CA GLN A 24 -10.04 16.65 3.89
C GLN A 24 -9.52 16.50 2.45
N THR A 25 -8.32 15.94 2.28
CA THR A 25 -7.67 15.83 0.96
C THR A 25 -8.18 14.64 0.16
N TYR A 26 -8.49 13.53 0.83
CA TYR A 26 -8.83 12.24 0.21
C TYR A 26 -10.28 11.80 0.54
N SER A 27 -11.22 12.75 0.49
CA SER A 27 -12.62 12.61 0.93
C SER A 27 -13.30 11.24 0.68
N ASP A 28 -13.21 10.33 1.64
CA ASP A 28 -14.29 9.68 2.39
C ASP A 28 -13.61 9.01 3.59
N GLY A 29 -13.56 9.70 4.73
CA GLY A 29 -12.54 9.48 5.77
C GLY A 29 -12.53 8.10 6.44
N ALA A 30 -13.53 7.26 6.19
CA ALA A 30 -13.59 5.87 6.64
C ALA A 30 -12.81 4.91 5.72
N ASP A 31 -12.93 5.09 4.40
CA ASP A 31 -12.24 4.24 3.41
C ASP A 31 -10.75 4.53 3.40
N GLU A 32 -10.35 5.80 3.54
CA GLU A 32 -8.94 6.18 3.58
C GLU A 32 -8.21 5.62 4.82
N ALA A 33 -8.89 5.57 5.98
CA ALA A 33 -8.33 4.97 7.19
C ALA A 33 -8.11 3.45 7.01
N LYS A 34 -9.03 2.78 6.32
CA LYS A 34 -8.94 1.36 5.99
C LYS A 34 -7.85 1.08 4.96
N ILE A 35 -7.76 1.89 3.90
CA ILE A 35 -6.69 1.83 2.89
C ILE A 35 -5.32 2.00 3.56
N TYR A 36 -5.17 2.97 4.46
CA TYR A 36 -3.96 3.15 5.23
C TYR A 36 -3.60 1.92 6.08
N ASP A 37 -4.56 1.34 6.81
CA ASP A 37 -4.30 0.14 7.62
C ASP A 37 -3.87 -1.05 6.75
N LEU A 38 -4.52 -1.27 5.61
CA LEU A 38 -4.15 -2.32 4.66
C LEU A 38 -2.74 -2.11 4.11
N HIS A 39 -2.40 -0.87 3.70
CA HIS A 39 -1.05 -0.54 3.29
C HIS A 39 -0.04 -0.82 4.40
N ARG A 40 -0.28 -0.32 5.61
CA ARG A 40 0.58 -0.55 6.78
C ARG A 40 0.77 -2.05 7.03
N ARG A 41 -0.31 -2.84 7.03
CA ARG A 41 -0.28 -4.30 7.22
C ARG A 41 0.55 -4.98 6.14
N SER A 42 0.36 -4.62 4.86
CA SER A 42 1.18 -5.19 3.78
C SER A 42 2.68 -4.92 3.99
N PHE A 43 3.07 -3.71 4.40
CA PHE A 43 4.48 -3.34 4.58
C PHE A 43 5.14 -4.02 5.79
N ILE A 44 4.40 -4.28 6.87
CA ILE A 44 4.96 -4.88 8.10
C ILE A 44 4.83 -6.41 8.14
N MET A 45 4.00 -7.01 7.28
CA MET A 45 3.80 -8.46 7.27
C MET A 45 5.10 -9.19 6.95
N LYS A 46 5.40 -10.23 7.73
CA LYS A 46 6.57 -11.10 7.56
C LYS A 46 6.11 -12.55 7.39
N GLN A 47 6.92 -13.35 6.71
CA GLN A 47 6.74 -14.79 6.58
C GLN A 47 6.75 -15.48 7.95
N ALA A 48 7.68 -15.10 8.83
CA ALA A 48 7.70 -15.46 10.25
C ALA A 48 7.57 -16.98 10.50
N GLY A 49 8.30 -17.78 9.71
CA GLY A 49 8.31 -19.25 9.79
C GLY A 49 7.14 -19.94 9.10
N ALA A 50 6.17 -19.20 8.55
CA ALA A 50 5.12 -19.78 7.72
C ALA A 50 5.67 -20.25 6.36
N SER A 51 4.91 -21.10 5.65
CA SER A 51 5.25 -21.42 4.26
C SER A 51 5.13 -20.18 3.37
N VAL A 52 5.98 -20.10 2.35
CA VAL A 52 5.94 -19.02 1.35
C VAL A 52 4.55 -18.90 0.72
N ALA A 53 3.89 -20.02 0.43
CA ALA A 53 2.54 -20.05 -0.13
C ALA A 53 1.50 -19.44 0.82
N LYS A 54 1.57 -19.74 2.12
CA LYS A 54 0.66 -19.17 3.13
C LYS A 54 0.88 -17.66 3.26
N TYR A 55 2.14 -17.23 3.37
CA TYR A 55 2.50 -15.83 3.43
C TYR A 55 2.03 -15.04 2.19
N TYR A 56 2.28 -15.57 0.99
CA TYR A 56 1.83 -14.98 -0.27
C TYR A 56 0.30 -14.90 -0.35
N SER A 57 -0.42 -15.92 0.11
CA SER A 57 -1.88 -15.93 0.11
C SER A 57 -2.45 -14.82 0.99
N GLU A 58 -1.91 -14.63 2.20
CA GLU A 58 -2.35 -13.56 3.10
C GLU A 58 -2.05 -12.16 2.55
N LEU A 59 -0.88 -11.96 1.94
CA LEU A 59 -0.56 -10.72 1.24
C LEU A 59 -1.51 -10.46 0.06
N THR A 60 -1.82 -11.49 -0.72
CA THR A 60 -2.72 -11.37 -1.88
C THR A 60 -4.13 -10.95 -1.47
N LYS A 61 -4.63 -11.42 -0.32
CA LYS A 61 -5.92 -10.97 0.24
C LYS A 61 -5.92 -9.46 0.52
N ILE A 62 -4.85 -8.94 1.12
CA ILE A 62 -4.70 -7.49 1.38
C ILE A 62 -4.65 -6.71 0.06
N PHE A 63 -3.88 -7.19 -0.92
CA PHE A 63 -3.78 -6.54 -2.22
C PHE A 63 -5.11 -6.51 -2.98
N LEU A 64 -5.88 -7.59 -2.93
CA LEU A 64 -7.21 -7.64 -3.53
C LEU A 64 -8.18 -6.64 -2.88
N GLU A 65 -8.14 -6.52 -1.55
CA GLU A 65 -8.96 -5.57 -0.82
C GLU A 65 -8.56 -4.11 -1.14
N LEU A 66 -7.26 -3.83 -1.29
CA LEU A 66 -6.77 -2.54 -1.76
C LEU A 66 -7.25 -2.21 -3.18
N ASP A 67 -7.24 -3.18 -4.09
CA ASP A 67 -7.72 -3.00 -5.46
C ASP A 67 -9.22 -2.68 -5.52
N GLN A 68 -10.01 -3.21 -4.57
CA GLN A 68 -11.44 -2.94 -4.46
C GLN A 68 -11.74 -1.56 -3.88
N LEU A 69 -10.99 -1.15 -2.85
CA LEU A 69 -11.23 0.11 -2.14
C LEU A 69 -10.69 1.33 -2.90
N SER A 70 -9.72 1.14 -3.80
CA SER A 70 -9.09 2.22 -4.56
C SER A 70 -9.02 1.89 -6.06
N PRO A 71 -10.17 1.82 -6.75
CA PRO A 71 -10.19 1.57 -8.19
C PRO A 71 -9.47 2.68 -8.96
N SER A 72 -8.80 2.32 -10.05
CA SER A 72 -8.15 3.30 -10.94
C SER A 72 -9.20 4.18 -11.60
N THR A 73 -9.03 5.49 -11.51
CA THR A 73 -9.82 6.48 -12.26
C THR A 73 -9.22 6.81 -13.63
N MET A 74 -8.12 6.17 -14.01
CA MET A 74 -7.49 6.36 -15.32
C MET A 74 -8.35 5.74 -16.43
N GLU A 75 -8.57 6.47 -17.51
CA GLU A 75 -9.40 6.03 -18.64
C GLU A 75 -8.57 5.48 -19.80
N HIS A 76 -7.33 5.96 -19.98
CA HIS A 76 -6.52 5.57 -21.13
C HIS A 76 -5.84 4.20 -20.92
N PRO A 77 -6.02 3.23 -21.82
CA PRO A 77 -5.54 1.85 -21.63
C PRO A 77 -4.04 1.73 -21.34
N LYS A 78 -3.23 2.54 -22.02
CA LYS A 78 -1.76 2.54 -21.83
C LYS A 78 -1.36 3.01 -20.43
N ASP A 79 -2.11 3.96 -19.87
CA ASP A 79 -1.83 4.53 -18.55
C ASP A 79 -2.26 3.56 -17.45
N ILE A 80 -3.41 2.89 -17.65
CA ILE A 80 -3.87 1.77 -16.80
C ILE A 80 -2.81 0.65 -16.77
N GLU A 81 -2.30 0.24 -17.92
CA GLU A 81 -1.27 -0.80 -18.01
C GLU A 81 0.03 -0.39 -17.29
N THR A 82 0.47 0.85 -17.51
CA THR A 82 1.66 1.40 -16.86
C THR A 82 1.50 1.42 -15.35
N ARG A 83 0.37 1.94 -14.86
CA ARG A 83 0.05 1.98 -13.42
C ARG A 83 0.00 0.59 -12.82
N ARG A 84 -0.61 -0.38 -13.51
CA ARG A 84 -0.66 -1.78 -13.07
C ARG A 84 0.74 -2.37 -12.91
N LYS A 85 1.63 -2.16 -13.89
CA LYS A 85 3.04 -2.60 -13.81
C LYS A 85 3.77 -2.01 -12.60
N GLU A 86 3.52 -0.74 -12.29
CA GLU A 86 4.11 -0.10 -11.11
C GLU A 86 3.59 -0.68 -9.80
N VAL A 87 2.28 -0.94 -9.70
CA VAL A 87 1.66 -1.57 -8.53
C VAL A 87 2.19 -2.99 -8.34
N ASP A 88 2.22 -3.79 -9.40
CA ASP A 88 2.70 -5.17 -9.36
C ASP A 88 4.16 -5.22 -8.91
N ARG A 89 5.00 -4.31 -9.41
CA ARG A 89 6.40 -4.19 -8.99
C ARG A 89 6.53 -3.85 -7.50
N LEU A 90 5.72 -2.92 -6.99
CA LEU A 90 5.72 -2.59 -5.56
C LEU A 90 5.29 -3.80 -4.71
N ARG A 91 4.28 -4.56 -5.15
CA ARG A 91 3.82 -5.78 -4.47
C ARG A 91 4.91 -6.84 -4.39
N VAL A 92 5.70 -7.00 -5.45
CA VAL A 92 6.89 -7.87 -5.43
C VAL A 92 7.89 -7.40 -4.38
N TYR A 93 8.18 -6.10 -4.29
CA TYR A 93 9.10 -5.58 -3.28
C TYR A 93 8.60 -5.79 -1.85
N ILE A 94 7.30 -5.59 -1.61
CA ILE A 94 6.67 -5.88 -0.31
C ILE A 94 6.83 -7.36 0.04
N PHE A 95 6.47 -8.25 -0.90
CA PHE A 95 6.60 -9.69 -0.73
C PHE A 95 8.04 -10.08 -0.35
N LEU A 96 9.02 -9.65 -1.15
CA LEU A 96 10.44 -9.95 -0.93
C LEU A 96 10.96 -9.40 0.41
N THR A 97 10.56 -8.19 0.78
CA THR A 97 10.99 -7.55 2.04
C THR A 97 10.50 -8.30 3.27
N GLY A 98 9.36 -9.01 3.17
CA GLY A 98 8.81 -9.78 4.26
C GLY A 98 9.18 -11.26 4.29
N LEU A 99 9.94 -11.76 3.30
CA LEU A 99 10.47 -13.13 3.36
C LEU A 99 11.44 -13.29 4.53
N ASP A 100 11.48 -14.49 5.10
CA ASP A 100 12.49 -14.82 6.10
C ASP A 100 13.87 -14.90 5.42
N ASN A 101 14.93 -14.53 6.16
CA ASN A 101 16.31 -14.53 5.68
C ASN A 101 16.89 -15.93 5.39
N ASN A 102 16.07 -16.96 5.25
CA ASN A 102 16.47 -18.32 4.96
C ASN A 102 16.87 -18.50 3.48
N PHE A 103 17.64 -17.55 2.94
CA PHE A 103 18.28 -17.64 1.63
C PHE A 103 19.43 -18.68 1.58
N ASN A 104 19.68 -19.42 2.66
CA ASN A 104 20.68 -20.48 2.72
C ASN A 104 20.02 -21.86 2.82
N GLN A 105 19.82 -22.49 1.66
CA GLN A 105 20.26 -23.87 1.42
C GLN A 105 20.15 -24.19 -0.09
N ILE A 106 21.07 -23.63 -0.87
CA ILE A 106 21.68 -24.32 -2.02
C ILE A 106 23.18 -24.09 -1.90
#